data_AF-A0AAU2VYT9-F1
#
_entry.id   AF-A0AAU2VYT9-F1
#
_cell.length_a   1.000
_cell.length_b   1.000
_cell.length_c   1.000
_cell.angle_alpha   90.00
_cell.angle_beta   90.00
_cell.angle_gamma   90.00
#
_symmetry.space_group_name_H-M   'P 1'
#
loop_
_entity.id
_entity.type
_entity.pdbx_description
1 polymer ?
#
loop_
_entity_poly.entity_id
_entity_poly.type
_entity_poly.pdbx_seq_one_letter_code
_entity_poly.pdbx_strand_id
1 'polypeptide(L)'
;MTTYDDRASLTDLTTTAERVRRSVESVIEGKPEVVRLSLTVLLAEGHLLIEDVPGVGKTMLAKALARSIDCSVRRIQFTPDLLPSDITGVSIFDQQRREFEFKPGAIFAQIVIGDEINRASPKTQSALLESMEERQVTIDGHSYELPDPFMVVATQNPVEMEGTYPLPEAQRDRFMARVSIGYPSPEAELQMLDVHGGVSPLGDLQPVAHAHDIAKLIEAVRTVHVADAVRRYAVQLVGATRSHADLRLGASPRATLHLLRAAKATAALSGRDYCLPDDVQGLAVAVLAHRLLPTAQAQLNRRTAEQVVLEILQQTPVPTAAGGASVPAPPHRPGAPYDTRQQPGVRRL
;
A
#
# COMPACT_ATOMS: atom_id res chain seq x y z
N MET A 1 31.06 -8.37 8.18
CA MET A 1 31.48 -7.64 6.96
C MET A 1 30.26 -7.28 6.07
N THR A 2 29.04 -7.28 6.60
CA THR A 2 27.77 -7.13 5.87
C THR A 2 27.09 -5.76 6.03
N THR A 3 27.34 -5.04 7.13
CA THR A 3 26.64 -3.77 7.44
C THR A 3 27.08 -2.57 6.61
N TYR A 4 28.24 -2.62 5.95
CA TYR A 4 28.73 -1.52 5.11
C TYR A 4 28.10 -1.54 3.72
N ASP A 5 27.86 -2.73 3.16
CA ASP A 5 27.24 -2.94 1.86
C ASP A 5 25.72 -2.63 1.92
N ASP A 6 25.06 -3.05 3.00
CA ASP A 6 23.64 -2.77 3.22
C ASP A 6 23.33 -1.27 3.37
N ARG A 7 24.20 -0.51 4.06
CA ARG A 7 24.04 0.94 4.25
C ARG A 7 24.28 1.74 2.98
N ALA A 8 25.21 1.29 2.13
CA ALA A 8 25.38 1.86 0.80
C ALA A 8 24.11 1.64 -0.04
N SER A 9 23.51 0.44 0.01
CA SER A 9 22.28 0.13 -0.73
C SER A 9 21.07 0.98 -0.29
N LEU A 10 20.92 1.26 1.01
CA LEU A 10 19.81 2.07 1.53
C LEU A 10 19.97 3.56 1.19
N THR A 11 21.22 4.04 1.11
CA THR A 11 21.52 5.42 0.71
C THR A 11 21.26 5.63 -0.78
N ASP A 12 21.61 4.65 -1.61
CA ASP A 12 21.29 4.66 -3.04
C ASP A 12 19.77 4.56 -3.28
N LEU A 13 19.07 3.78 -2.45
CA LEU A 13 17.62 3.67 -2.47
C LEU A 13 16.94 5.00 -2.17
N THR A 14 17.31 5.63 -1.06
CA THR A 14 16.74 6.92 -0.65
C THR A 14 17.02 7.99 -1.69
N THR A 15 18.22 8.01 -2.27
CA THR A 15 18.57 8.94 -3.34
C THR A 15 17.69 8.74 -4.58
N THR A 16 17.47 7.50 -5.00
CA THR A 16 16.62 7.18 -6.15
C THR A 16 15.16 7.54 -5.87
N ALA A 17 14.64 7.17 -4.70
CA ALA A 17 13.26 7.48 -4.32
C ALA A 17 13.01 8.99 -4.21
N GLU A 18 13.97 9.76 -3.68
CA GLU A 18 13.89 11.22 -3.62
C GLU A 18 13.92 11.86 -5.01
N ARG A 19 14.71 11.33 -5.95
CA ARG A 19 14.69 11.78 -7.35
C ARG A 19 13.32 11.55 -7.98
N VAL A 20 12.74 10.36 -7.80
CA VAL A 20 11.39 10.04 -8.29
C VAL A 20 10.36 10.96 -7.63
N ARG A 21 10.41 11.15 -6.32
CA ARG A 21 9.50 12.06 -5.59
C ARG A 21 9.51 13.47 -6.17
N ARG A 22 10.70 14.06 -6.34
CA ARG A 22 10.85 15.41 -6.91
C ARG A 22 10.37 15.49 -8.36
N SER A 23 10.61 14.44 -9.15
CA SER A 23 10.12 14.34 -10.54
C SER A 23 8.59 14.31 -10.60
N VAL A 24 7.92 13.64 -9.66
CA VAL A 24 6.45 13.64 -9.61
C VAL A 24 5.91 14.98 -9.08
N GLU A 25 6.57 15.56 -8.07
CA GLU A 25 6.19 16.87 -7.49
C GLU A 25 6.37 18.04 -8.45
N SER A 26 7.24 17.94 -9.47
CA SER A 26 7.32 18.97 -10.52
C SER A 26 6.11 18.97 -11.46
N VAL A 27 5.25 17.96 -11.39
CA VAL A 27 3.99 17.88 -12.15
C VAL A 27 2.77 18.05 -11.25
N ILE A 28 2.85 17.58 -10.00
CA ILE A 28 1.76 17.63 -9.02
C ILE A 28 2.11 18.63 -7.92
N GLU A 29 1.58 19.84 -8.06
CA GLU A 29 1.84 20.94 -7.15
C GLU A 29 1.06 20.84 -5.83
N GLY A 30 1.69 21.22 -4.72
CA GLY A 30 1.03 21.42 -3.43
C GLY A 30 0.52 20.15 -2.73
N LYS A 31 0.87 18.94 -3.21
CA LYS A 31 0.39 17.66 -2.66
C LYS A 31 1.52 16.66 -2.33
N PRO A 32 2.56 17.05 -1.56
CA PRO A 32 3.70 16.16 -1.26
C PRO A 32 3.28 14.87 -0.55
N GLU A 33 2.25 14.93 0.31
CA GLU A 33 1.74 13.75 1.02
C GLU A 33 1.12 12.70 0.10
N VAL A 34 0.42 13.13 -0.96
CA VAL A 34 -0.18 12.22 -1.95
C VAL A 34 0.92 11.53 -2.76
N VAL A 35 1.95 12.28 -3.16
CA VAL A 35 3.11 11.73 -3.88
C VAL A 35 3.85 10.72 -3.00
N ARG A 36 4.14 11.08 -1.74
CA ARG A 36 4.80 10.21 -0.76
C ARG A 36 4.01 8.92 -0.51
N LEU A 37 2.69 9.02 -0.34
CA LEU A 37 1.82 7.86 -0.17
C LEU A 37 1.81 6.98 -1.43
N SER A 38 1.77 7.58 -2.62
CA SER A 38 1.78 6.83 -3.89
C SER A 38 3.07 6.03 -4.07
N LEU A 39 4.23 6.64 -3.76
CA LEU A 39 5.51 5.93 -3.73
C LEU A 39 5.55 4.85 -2.67
N THR A 40 5.01 5.11 -1.47
CA THR A 40 4.91 4.13 -0.40
C THR A 40 4.11 2.92 -0.85
N VAL A 41 2.97 3.13 -1.52
CA VAL A 41 2.11 2.06 -2.04
C VAL A 41 2.80 1.28 -3.16
N LEU A 42 3.49 1.96 -4.09
CA LEU A 42 4.27 1.30 -5.14
C LEU A 42 5.36 0.38 -4.55
N LEU A 43 6.15 0.89 -3.61
CA LEU A 43 7.26 0.16 -3.00
C LEU A 43 6.80 -0.94 -2.03
N ALA A 44 5.62 -0.78 -1.43
CA ALA A 44 4.94 -1.82 -0.66
C ALA A 44 4.19 -2.83 -1.56
N GLU A 45 4.24 -2.63 -2.87
CA GLU A 45 3.62 -3.42 -3.91
C GLU A 45 2.10 -3.58 -3.74
N GLY A 46 1.46 -2.46 -3.37
CA GLY A 46 0.02 -2.33 -3.24
C GLY A 46 -0.64 -1.57 -4.39
N HIS A 47 -1.95 -1.41 -4.28
CA HIS A 47 -2.77 -0.64 -5.21
C HIS A 47 -3.39 0.57 -4.51
N LEU A 48 -3.53 1.67 -5.24
CA LEU A 48 -4.01 2.94 -4.71
C LEU A 48 -5.43 3.23 -5.19
N LEU A 49 -6.31 3.57 -4.26
CA LEU A 49 -7.67 4.04 -4.55
C LEU A 49 -7.75 5.56 -4.33
N ILE A 50 -8.17 6.30 -5.35
CA ILE A 50 -8.33 7.76 -5.29
C ILE A 50 -9.82 8.11 -5.33
N GLU A 51 -10.36 8.49 -4.17
CA GLU A 51 -11.74 8.97 -4.03
C GLU A 51 -11.75 10.49 -4.10
N ASP A 52 -12.35 11.05 -5.14
CA ASP A 52 -12.43 12.52 -5.29
C ASP A 52 -13.41 12.94 -6.37
N VAL A 53 -13.64 14.25 -6.46
CA VAL A 53 -14.38 14.88 -7.56
C VAL A 53 -13.59 14.86 -8.88
N PRO A 54 -14.26 14.99 -10.04
CA PRO A 54 -13.59 15.10 -11.34
C PRO A 54 -12.65 16.32 -11.43
N GLY A 55 -11.60 16.22 -12.23
CA GLY A 55 -10.73 17.37 -12.57
C GLY A 55 -9.53 17.64 -11.66
N VAL A 56 -9.34 16.88 -10.56
CA VAL A 56 -8.30 17.15 -9.54
C VAL A 56 -6.93 16.46 -9.80
N GLY A 57 -6.54 16.22 -11.05
CA GLY A 57 -5.18 15.75 -11.38
C GLY A 57 -4.85 14.28 -11.04
N LYS A 58 -5.85 13.43 -10.74
CA LYS A 58 -5.64 11.99 -10.40
C LYS A 58 -4.88 11.22 -11.47
N THR A 59 -5.30 11.39 -12.73
CA THR A 59 -4.66 10.77 -13.89
C THR A 59 -3.25 11.32 -14.12
N MET A 60 -3.01 12.60 -13.75
CA MET A 60 -1.69 13.20 -13.85
C MET A 60 -0.72 12.56 -12.86
N LEU A 61 -1.15 12.31 -11.61
CA LEU A 61 -0.31 11.67 -10.59
C LEU A 61 0.21 10.30 -11.08
N ALA A 62 -0.69 9.44 -11.57
CA ALA A 62 -0.30 8.12 -12.04
C ALA A 62 0.60 8.16 -13.29
N LYS A 63 0.31 9.06 -14.24
CA LYS A 63 1.16 9.27 -15.44
C LYS A 63 2.53 9.84 -15.08
N ALA A 64 2.60 10.79 -14.15
CA ALA A 64 3.83 11.40 -13.69
C ALA A 64 4.71 10.37 -12.96
N LEU A 65 4.09 9.55 -12.10
CA LEU A 65 4.78 8.45 -11.43
C LEU A 65 5.40 7.50 -12.45
N ALA A 66 4.61 7.02 -13.41
CA ALA A 66 5.09 6.06 -14.41
C ALA A 66 6.19 6.63 -15.31
N ARG A 67 6.02 7.86 -15.79
CA ARG A 67 7.04 8.53 -16.62
C ARG A 67 8.33 8.77 -15.84
N SER A 68 8.24 9.09 -14.55
CA SER A 68 9.43 9.29 -13.69
C SER A 68 10.26 8.02 -13.50
N ILE A 69 9.66 6.84 -13.67
CA ILE A 69 10.30 5.52 -13.44
C ILE A 69 10.40 4.66 -14.70
N ASP A 70 10.17 5.24 -15.89
CA ASP A 70 10.19 4.54 -17.19
C ASP A 70 9.31 3.28 -17.23
N CYS A 71 8.13 3.35 -16.60
CA CYS A 71 7.16 2.26 -16.59
C CYS A 71 6.12 2.45 -17.71
N SER A 72 5.70 1.33 -18.31
CA SER A 72 4.54 1.32 -19.21
C SER A 72 3.27 1.73 -18.47
N VAL A 73 2.42 2.48 -19.16
CA VAL A 73 1.12 2.94 -18.63
C VAL A 73 0.01 2.51 -19.55
N ARG A 74 -1.04 1.94 -18.97
CA ARG A 74 -2.33 1.78 -19.65
C ARG A 74 -3.43 2.44 -18.85
N ARG A 75 -4.29 3.17 -19.56
CA ARG A 75 -5.48 3.80 -18.99
C ARG A 75 -6.70 3.01 -19.42
N ILE A 76 -7.52 2.64 -18.45
CA ILE A 76 -8.80 1.98 -18.61
C ILE A 76 -9.86 2.94 -18.11
N GLN A 77 -10.73 3.40 -19.00
CA GLN A 77 -11.94 4.10 -18.63
C GLN A 77 -13.01 3.05 -18.34
N PHE A 78 -13.50 2.98 -17.11
CA PHE A 78 -14.56 2.05 -16.77
C PHE A 78 -15.88 2.63 -17.24
N THR A 79 -16.56 1.86 -18.09
CA THR A 79 -17.87 2.18 -18.65
C THR A 79 -18.80 0.97 -18.50
N PRO A 80 -20.13 1.15 -18.58
CA PRO A 80 -21.08 0.04 -18.41
C PRO A 80 -20.91 -1.09 -19.45
N ASP A 81 -20.37 -0.77 -20.61
CA ASP A 81 -20.12 -1.68 -21.74
C ASP A 81 -18.73 -2.34 -21.73
N LEU A 82 -17.82 -1.91 -20.84
CA LEU A 82 -16.48 -2.48 -20.73
C LEU A 82 -16.55 -3.97 -20.34
N LEU A 83 -15.94 -4.83 -21.15
CA LEU A 83 -15.96 -6.27 -20.92
C LEU A 83 -14.77 -6.71 -20.05
N PRO A 84 -14.91 -7.80 -19.27
CA PRO A 84 -13.78 -8.40 -18.56
C PRO A 84 -12.58 -8.69 -19.48
N SER A 85 -12.85 -9.13 -20.69
CA SER A 85 -11.85 -9.43 -21.73
C SER A 85 -11.05 -8.23 -22.20
N ASP A 86 -11.61 -7.01 -22.11
CA ASP A 86 -10.85 -5.79 -22.44
C ASP A 86 -9.77 -5.52 -21.39
N ILE A 87 -9.99 -5.99 -20.15
CA ILE A 87 -9.04 -5.89 -19.03
C ILE A 87 -8.04 -7.03 -19.10
N THR A 88 -8.51 -8.28 -19.10
CA THR A 88 -7.67 -9.49 -18.98
C THR A 88 -7.06 -9.92 -20.30
N GLY A 89 -7.67 -9.56 -21.43
CA GLY A 89 -7.28 -10.02 -22.76
C GLY A 89 -8.14 -11.18 -23.25
N VAL A 90 -7.83 -11.61 -24.48
CA VAL A 90 -8.56 -12.65 -25.21
C VAL A 90 -7.61 -13.59 -25.94
N SER A 91 -8.06 -14.81 -26.18
CA SER A 91 -7.41 -15.76 -27.06
C SER A 91 -8.08 -15.72 -28.43
N ILE A 92 -7.34 -15.36 -29.48
CA ILE A 92 -7.85 -15.23 -30.84
C ILE A 92 -7.24 -16.34 -31.70
N PHE A 93 -8.07 -17.07 -32.44
CA PHE A 93 -7.58 -18.08 -33.37
C PHE A 93 -6.93 -17.43 -34.60
N ASP A 94 -5.62 -17.61 -34.77
CA ASP A 94 -4.88 -17.22 -35.96
C ASP A 94 -5.09 -18.29 -37.05
N GLN A 95 -5.80 -17.91 -38.13
CA GLN A 95 -6.12 -18.83 -39.22
C GLN A 95 -4.90 -19.29 -40.03
N GLN A 96 -3.84 -18.47 -40.10
CA GLN A 96 -2.62 -18.80 -40.83
C GLN A 96 -1.78 -19.82 -40.05
N ARG A 97 -1.64 -19.60 -38.74
CA ARG A 97 -0.87 -20.47 -37.85
C ARG A 97 -1.66 -21.69 -37.37
N ARG A 98 -3.00 -21.63 -37.47
CA ARG A 98 -3.95 -22.59 -36.90
C ARG A 98 -3.75 -22.79 -35.39
N GLU A 99 -3.38 -21.72 -34.72
CA GLU A 99 -3.08 -21.68 -33.29
C GLU A 99 -3.86 -20.54 -32.63
N PHE A 100 -4.16 -20.70 -31.34
CA PHE A 100 -4.72 -19.63 -30.54
C PHE A 100 -3.60 -18.69 -30.08
N GLU A 101 -3.69 -17.41 -30.46
CA GLU A 101 -2.77 -16.36 -30.04
C GLU A 101 -3.41 -15.52 -28.94
N PHE A 102 -2.71 -15.37 -27.81
CA PHE A 102 -3.14 -14.49 -26.75
C PHE A 102 -2.91 -13.02 -27.11
N LYS A 103 -3.97 -12.21 -27.02
CA LYS A 103 -3.89 -10.75 -27.09
C LYS A 103 -4.05 -10.15 -25.70
N PRO A 104 -3.00 -9.53 -25.14
CA PRO A 104 -3.02 -9.01 -23.77
C PRO A 104 -3.97 -7.83 -23.64
N GLY A 105 -4.84 -7.92 -22.63
CA GLY A 105 -5.78 -6.85 -22.28
C GLY A 105 -5.09 -5.65 -21.63
N ALA A 106 -5.88 -4.66 -21.25
CA ALA A 106 -5.37 -3.39 -20.74
C ALA A 106 -4.62 -3.50 -19.40
N ILE A 107 -4.76 -4.61 -18.67
CA ILE A 107 -4.07 -4.84 -17.39
C ILE A 107 -2.56 -5.12 -17.53
N PHE A 108 -2.10 -5.50 -18.74
CA PHE A 108 -0.69 -5.79 -19.01
C PHE A 108 0.12 -4.51 -19.22
N ALA A 109 0.36 -3.79 -18.12
CA ALA A 109 1.27 -2.66 -18.01
C ALA A 109 1.77 -2.56 -16.56
N GLN A 110 2.93 -1.91 -16.34
CA GLN A 110 3.47 -1.71 -14.99
C GLN A 110 2.58 -0.79 -14.15
N ILE A 111 2.05 0.29 -14.74
CA ILE A 111 1.07 1.18 -14.08
C ILE A 111 -0.24 1.17 -14.86
N VAL A 112 -1.31 0.74 -14.21
CA VAL A 112 -2.66 0.74 -14.78
C VAL A 112 -3.52 1.78 -14.09
N ILE A 113 -4.06 2.71 -14.87
CA ILE A 113 -4.97 3.75 -14.40
C ILE A 113 -6.39 3.29 -14.67
N GLY A 114 -7.16 3.01 -13.62
CA GLY A 114 -8.57 2.63 -13.74
C GLY A 114 -9.46 3.81 -13.37
N ASP A 115 -9.98 4.54 -14.36
CA ASP A 115 -10.85 5.68 -14.09
C ASP A 115 -12.31 5.25 -13.91
N GLU A 116 -12.94 5.75 -12.85
CA GLU A 116 -14.36 5.55 -12.54
C GLU A 116 -14.75 4.07 -12.41
N ILE A 117 -13.98 3.30 -11.65
CA ILE A 117 -14.16 1.84 -11.51
C ILE A 117 -15.57 1.43 -11.10
N ASN A 118 -16.29 2.32 -10.42
CA ASN A 118 -17.68 2.15 -10.02
C ASN A 118 -18.67 2.25 -11.20
N ARG A 119 -18.26 2.54 -12.44
CA ARG A 119 -19.17 2.59 -13.61
C ARG A 119 -19.26 1.28 -14.39
N ALA A 120 -18.32 0.35 -14.21
CA ALA A 120 -18.38 -0.94 -14.88
C ALA A 120 -19.19 -1.98 -14.10
N SER A 121 -19.62 -3.02 -14.80
CA SER A 121 -20.33 -4.15 -14.19
C SER A 121 -19.50 -4.82 -13.07
N PRO A 122 -20.15 -5.45 -12.08
CA PRO A 122 -19.45 -6.21 -11.03
C PRO A 122 -18.51 -7.30 -11.58
N LYS A 123 -18.84 -7.88 -12.74
CA LYS A 123 -17.99 -8.89 -13.40
C LYS A 123 -16.70 -8.28 -13.94
N THR A 124 -16.79 -7.10 -14.56
CA THR A 124 -15.64 -6.34 -15.08
C THR A 124 -14.77 -5.82 -13.93
N GLN A 125 -15.36 -5.32 -12.84
CA GLN A 125 -14.64 -4.96 -11.62
C GLN A 125 -13.88 -6.17 -11.05
N SER A 126 -14.53 -7.33 -10.99
CA SER A 126 -13.91 -8.55 -10.45
C SER A 126 -12.70 -8.98 -11.27
N ALA A 127 -12.74 -8.88 -12.60
CA ALA A 127 -11.61 -9.22 -13.47
C ALA A 127 -10.35 -8.35 -13.19
N LEU A 128 -10.52 -7.05 -12.96
CA LEU A 128 -9.44 -6.17 -12.52
C LEU A 128 -8.89 -6.62 -11.15
N LEU A 129 -9.79 -6.82 -10.19
CA LEU A 129 -9.46 -7.07 -8.79
C LEU A 129 -8.82 -8.44 -8.55
N GLU A 130 -9.20 -9.43 -9.35
CA GLU A 130 -8.56 -10.75 -9.38
C GLU A 130 -7.13 -10.64 -9.92
N SER A 131 -6.95 -9.91 -11.02
CA SER A 131 -5.62 -9.64 -11.59
C SER A 131 -4.70 -8.90 -10.60
N MET A 132 -5.26 -7.99 -9.79
CA MET A 132 -4.55 -7.30 -8.71
C MET A 132 -4.07 -8.25 -7.62
N GLU A 133 -4.92 -9.21 -7.21
CA GLU A 133 -4.59 -10.14 -6.13
C GLU A 133 -3.58 -11.20 -6.59
N GLU A 134 -3.83 -11.80 -7.74
CA GLU A 134 -3.06 -12.95 -8.24
C GLU A 134 -1.79 -12.53 -8.98
N ARG A 135 -1.69 -11.26 -9.40
CA ARG A 135 -0.60 -10.73 -10.25
C ARG A 135 -0.37 -11.50 -11.54
N GLN A 136 -1.40 -12.19 -11.99
CA GLN A 136 -1.44 -12.92 -13.25
C GLN A 136 -2.88 -12.94 -13.75
N VAL A 137 -3.03 -13.25 -15.02
CA VAL A 137 -4.32 -13.49 -15.66
C VAL A 137 -4.34 -14.91 -16.19
N THR A 138 -5.40 -15.65 -15.91
CA THR A 138 -5.59 -17.00 -16.47
C THR A 138 -6.68 -16.99 -17.54
N ILE A 139 -6.33 -17.36 -18.77
CA ILE A 139 -7.23 -17.46 -19.92
C ILE A 139 -7.03 -18.83 -20.58
N ASP A 140 -8.13 -19.55 -20.81
CA ASP A 140 -8.14 -20.87 -21.45
C ASP A 140 -7.16 -21.88 -20.83
N GLY A 141 -6.98 -21.83 -19.51
CA GLY A 141 -6.06 -22.71 -18.77
C GLY A 141 -4.59 -22.31 -18.81
N HIS A 142 -4.25 -21.21 -19.47
CA HIS A 142 -2.90 -20.63 -19.49
C HIS A 142 -2.83 -19.39 -18.61
N SER A 143 -1.84 -19.35 -17.70
CA SER A 143 -1.58 -18.20 -16.84
C SER A 143 -0.49 -17.31 -17.45
N TYR A 144 -0.76 -16.01 -17.46
CA TYR A 144 0.11 -14.96 -17.98
C TYR A 144 0.45 -14.00 -16.84
N GLU A 145 1.73 -13.92 -16.48
CA GLU A 145 2.20 -13.03 -15.42
C GLU A 145 2.07 -11.55 -15.82
N LEU A 146 1.74 -10.71 -14.85
CA LEU A 146 1.73 -9.25 -15.06
C LEU A 146 3.15 -8.68 -14.97
N PRO A 147 3.43 -7.57 -15.66
CA PRO A 147 4.76 -6.93 -15.62
C PRO A 147 5.17 -6.47 -14.21
N ASP A 148 6.44 -6.64 -13.85
CA ASP A 148 7.00 -6.16 -12.57
C ASP A 148 7.80 -4.84 -12.77
N PRO A 149 7.62 -3.81 -11.92
CA PRO A 149 6.60 -3.68 -10.87
C PRO A 149 5.19 -3.49 -11.44
N PHE A 150 4.18 -3.97 -10.70
CA PHE A 150 2.77 -3.83 -11.06
C PHE A 150 1.99 -3.00 -10.03
N MET A 151 1.35 -1.91 -10.47
CA MET A 151 0.50 -1.07 -9.63
C MET A 151 -0.77 -0.66 -10.38
N VAL A 152 -1.89 -0.69 -9.66
CA VAL A 152 -3.18 -0.15 -10.14
C VAL A 152 -3.46 1.11 -9.34
N VAL A 153 -3.71 2.21 -10.06
CA VAL A 153 -4.22 3.46 -9.51
C VAL A 153 -5.65 3.61 -10.01
N ALA A 154 -6.61 3.31 -9.13
CA ALA A 154 -8.01 3.36 -9.46
C ALA A 154 -8.66 4.62 -8.91
N THR A 155 -9.61 5.18 -9.65
CA THR A 155 -10.39 6.34 -9.21
C THR A 155 -11.86 5.97 -9.10
N GLN A 156 -12.54 6.51 -8.10
CA GLN A 156 -14.00 6.46 -8.02
C GLN A 156 -14.54 7.83 -7.60
N ASN A 157 -15.69 8.20 -8.16
CA ASN A 157 -16.40 9.42 -7.79
C ASN A 157 -17.54 9.07 -6.81
N PRO A 158 -17.47 9.51 -5.55
CA PRO A 158 -18.47 9.14 -4.54
C PRO A 158 -19.83 9.84 -4.74
N VAL A 159 -19.92 10.85 -5.62
CA VAL A 159 -21.13 11.69 -5.79
C VAL A 159 -22.05 11.18 -6.92
N GLU A 160 -21.56 10.33 -7.82
CA GLU A 160 -22.35 9.81 -8.94
C GLU A 160 -23.35 8.74 -8.51
N MET A 161 -24.64 9.09 -8.50
CA MET A 161 -25.72 8.24 -8.01
C MET A 161 -26.46 7.45 -9.09
N GLU A 162 -26.34 7.82 -10.37
CA GLU A 162 -27.01 7.10 -11.48
C GLU A 162 -26.04 6.23 -12.27
N GLY A 163 -26.40 4.96 -12.47
CA GLY A 163 -25.65 4.04 -13.32
C GLY A 163 -24.31 3.55 -12.74
N THR A 164 -24.09 3.69 -11.43
CA THR A 164 -22.88 3.23 -10.75
C THR A 164 -23.13 1.97 -9.91
N TYR A 165 -22.12 1.10 -9.88
CA TYR A 165 -21.99 -0.09 -9.05
C TYR A 165 -20.88 0.18 -8.01
N PRO A 166 -21.23 0.58 -6.77
CA PRO A 166 -20.22 0.85 -5.76
C PRO A 166 -19.42 -0.42 -5.48
N LEU A 167 -18.11 -0.27 -5.27
CA LEU A 167 -17.29 -1.41 -4.88
C LEU A 167 -17.78 -1.99 -3.56
N PRO A 168 -18.11 -3.30 -3.50
CA PRO A 168 -18.32 -4.01 -2.26
C PRO A 168 -17.11 -3.87 -1.32
N GLU A 169 -17.34 -3.96 -0.01
CA GLU A 169 -16.30 -3.86 1.01
C GLU A 169 -15.16 -4.87 0.79
N ALA A 170 -15.49 -6.11 0.41
CA ALA A 170 -14.51 -7.13 0.07
C ALA A 170 -13.62 -6.75 -1.13
N GLN A 171 -14.14 -5.93 -2.04
CA GLN A 171 -13.39 -5.44 -3.20
C GLN A 171 -12.52 -4.23 -2.84
N ARG A 172 -13.03 -3.29 -2.04
CA ARG A 172 -12.25 -2.15 -1.52
C ARG A 172 -11.06 -2.62 -0.67
N ASP A 173 -11.20 -3.74 0.04
CA ASP A 173 -10.14 -4.31 0.87
C ASP A 173 -8.86 -4.69 0.08
N ARG A 174 -8.99 -4.92 -1.24
CA ARG A 174 -7.85 -5.20 -2.15
C ARG A 174 -6.95 -4.00 -2.38
N PHE A 175 -7.47 -2.78 -2.24
CA PHE A 175 -6.64 -1.57 -2.32
C PHE A 175 -5.89 -1.36 -1.02
N MET A 176 -4.57 -1.15 -1.12
CA MET A 176 -3.70 -0.99 0.04
C MET A 176 -4.05 0.26 0.83
N ALA A 177 -4.15 1.39 0.12
CA ALA A 177 -4.46 2.69 0.69
C ALA A 177 -5.49 3.42 -0.16
N ARG A 178 -6.20 4.32 0.50
CA ARG A 178 -7.11 5.27 -0.13
C ARG A 178 -6.69 6.69 0.20
N VAL A 179 -6.70 7.55 -0.81
CA VAL A 179 -6.38 8.98 -0.68
C VAL A 179 -7.42 9.85 -1.39
N SER A 180 -7.58 11.08 -0.92
CA SER A 180 -8.23 12.17 -1.65
C SER A 180 -7.16 13.23 -1.94
N ILE A 181 -7.15 13.73 -3.17
CA ILE A 181 -6.24 14.79 -3.61
C ILE A 181 -6.82 16.16 -3.19
N GLY A 182 -8.13 16.33 -3.30
CA GLY A 182 -8.84 17.60 -3.14
C GLY A 182 -8.49 18.60 -4.23
N TYR A 183 -9.18 19.74 -4.24
CA TYR A 183 -8.84 20.84 -5.14
C TYR A 183 -7.40 21.35 -4.90
N PRO A 184 -6.71 21.86 -5.94
CA PRO A 184 -5.48 22.60 -5.76
C PRO A 184 -5.72 23.81 -4.84
N SER A 185 -4.66 24.32 -4.20
CA SER A 185 -4.77 25.62 -3.52
C SER A 185 -4.97 26.72 -4.56
N PRO A 186 -5.53 27.89 -4.20
CA PRO A 186 -5.65 29.01 -5.14
C PRO A 186 -4.33 29.38 -5.82
N GLU A 187 -3.20 29.28 -5.12
CA GLU A 187 -1.87 29.53 -5.69
C GLU A 187 -1.48 28.48 -6.74
N ALA A 188 -1.71 27.19 -6.45
CA ALA A 188 -1.49 26.12 -7.41
C ALA A 188 -2.45 26.22 -8.61
N GLU A 189 -3.70 26.62 -8.37
CA GLU A 189 -4.68 26.84 -9.43
C GLU A 189 -4.28 28.00 -10.34
N LEU A 190 -3.75 29.10 -9.77
CA LEU A 190 -3.19 30.22 -10.53
C LEU A 190 -1.96 29.79 -11.36
N GLN A 191 -1.04 29.02 -10.78
CA GLN A 191 0.12 28.48 -11.52
C GLN A 191 -0.31 27.54 -12.64
N MET A 192 -1.34 26.73 -12.42
CA MET A 192 -1.92 25.89 -13.47
C MET A 192 -2.45 26.73 -14.64
N LEU A 193 -2.99 27.93 -14.42
CA LEU A 193 -3.43 28.83 -15.49
C LEU A 193 -2.25 29.35 -16.32
N ASP A 194 -1.13 29.66 -15.69
CA ASP A 194 0.10 30.10 -16.36
C ASP A 194 0.71 28.96 -17.21
N VAL A 195 0.62 27.72 -16.72
CA VAL A 195 1.13 26.50 -17.38
C VAL A 195 0.21 26.04 -18.53
N HIS A 196 -1.11 26.25 -18.45
CA HIS A 196 -2.05 25.88 -19.51
C HIS A 196 -1.88 26.69 -20.82
N GLY A 197 -1.10 27.77 -20.80
CA GLY A 197 -0.67 28.50 -22.00
C GLY A 197 0.57 27.93 -22.71
N GLY A 198 1.24 26.92 -22.12
CA GLY A 198 2.53 26.35 -22.59
C GLY A 198 2.51 24.84 -22.87
N VAL A 199 3.70 24.23 -22.89
CA VAL A 199 3.89 22.77 -23.07
C VAL A 199 3.46 22.05 -21.79
N SER A 200 2.71 20.94 -21.92
CA SER A 200 2.27 20.16 -20.76
C SER A 200 3.48 19.68 -19.93
N PRO A 201 3.56 19.92 -18.62
CA PRO A 201 4.67 19.49 -17.76
C PRO A 201 4.93 17.98 -17.80
N LEU A 202 3.88 17.20 -18.04
CA LEU A 202 4.00 15.76 -18.28
C LEU A 202 4.83 15.46 -19.51
N GLY A 203 4.64 16.23 -20.59
CA GLY A 203 5.28 16.09 -21.90
C GLY A 203 6.81 16.08 -21.83
N ASP A 204 7.36 17.01 -21.05
CA ASP A 204 8.80 17.22 -20.92
C ASP A 204 9.45 16.35 -19.83
N LEU A 205 8.65 15.68 -19.01
CA LEU A 205 9.12 14.85 -17.90
C LEU A 205 10.00 13.70 -18.41
N GLN A 206 11.29 13.76 -18.08
CA GLN A 206 12.24 12.70 -18.39
C GLN A 206 12.28 11.67 -17.27
N PRO A 207 12.44 10.37 -17.59
CA PRO A 207 12.63 9.35 -16.56
C PRO A 207 13.87 9.63 -15.70
N VAL A 208 13.72 9.47 -14.39
CA VAL A 208 14.82 9.63 -13.42
C VAL A 208 15.26 8.29 -12.82
N ALA A 209 14.48 7.24 -13.02
CA ALA A 209 14.76 5.85 -12.69
C ALA A 209 14.11 4.95 -13.74
N HIS A 210 14.46 3.65 -13.75
CA HIS A 210 13.80 2.65 -14.58
C HIS A 210 13.05 1.61 -13.72
N ALA A 211 12.16 0.85 -14.35
CA ALA A 211 11.39 -0.22 -13.70
C ALA A 211 12.26 -1.19 -12.87
N HIS A 212 13.45 -1.56 -13.39
CA HIS A 212 14.37 -2.45 -12.70
C HIS A 212 15.02 -1.83 -11.45
N ASP A 213 15.14 -0.50 -11.40
CA ASP A 213 15.59 0.20 -10.19
C ASP A 213 14.51 0.08 -9.13
N ILE A 214 13.24 0.32 -9.50
CA ILE A 214 12.09 0.19 -8.59
C ILE A 214 11.96 -1.23 -8.04
N ALA A 215 12.18 -2.26 -8.86
CA ALA A 215 12.23 -3.65 -8.40
C ALA A 215 13.31 -3.87 -7.33
N LYS A 216 14.51 -3.30 -7.48
CA LYS A 216 15.55 -3.35 -6.44
C LYS A 216 15.12 -2.61 -5.17
N LEU A 217 14.44 -1.46 -5.30
CA LEU A 217 13.92 -0.74 -4.13
C LEU A 217 12.87 -1.55 -3.38
N ILE A 218 11.98 -2.25 -4.10
CA ILE A 218 10.98 -3.17 -3.52
C ILE A 218 11.68 -4.28 -2.73
N GLU A 219 12.73 -4.91 -3.29
CA GLU A 219 13.50 -5.94 -2.57
C GLU A 219 14.15 -5.40 -1.29
N ALA A 220 14.75 -4.22 -1.34
CA ALA A 220 15.31 -3.57 -0.16
C ALA A 220 14.23 -3.21 0.88
N VAL A 221 13.04 -2.77 0.47
CA VAL A 221 11.90 -2.56 1.38
C VAL A 221 11.50 -3.87 2.06
N ARG A 222 11.54 -5.01 1.36
CA ARG A 222 11.26 -6.33 1.94
C ARG A 222 12.26 -6.74 3.02
N THR A 223 13.48 -6.22 3.03
CA THR A 223 14.47 -6.53 4.08
C THR A 223 14.34 -5.69 5.35
N VAL A 224 13.60 -4.56 5.30
CA VAL A 224 13.40 -3.67 6.47
C VAL A 224 12.88 -4.45 7.68
N HIS A 225 13.55 -4.27 8.82
CA HIS A 225 13.24 -4.95 10.06
C HIS A 225 11.96 -4.41 10.71
N VAL A 226 11.09 -5.33 11.15
CA VAL A 226 9.91 -4.98 11.97
C VAL A 226 10.00 -5.74 13.27
N ALA A 227 10.28 -5.01 14.34
CA ALA A 227 10.33 -5.54 15.70
C ALA A 227 8.97 -6.15 16.09
N ASP A 228 9.01 -7.21 16.88
CA ASP A 228 7.82 -7.95 17.33
C ASP A 228 6.81 -7.05 18.07
N ALA A 229 7.30 -6.05 18.82
CA ALA A 229 6.46 -5.04 19.46
C ALA A 229 5.63 -4.22 18.45
N VAL A 230 6.22 -3.83 17.31
CA VAL A 230 5.53 -3.09 16.23
C VAL A 230 4.52 -4.01 15.52
N ARG A 231 4.86 -5.29 15.32
CA ARG A 231 3.93 -6.29 14.76
C ARG A 231 2.69 -6.45 15.65
N ARG A 232 2.90 -6.62 16.95
CA ARG A 232 1.80 -6.71 17.93
C ARG A 232 0.97 -5.44 17.95
N TYR A 233 1.60 -4.28 17.91
CA TYR A 233 0.90 -3.00 17.86
C TYR A 233 0.00 -2.89 16.62
N ALA A 234 0.49 -3.26 15.43
CA ALA A 234 -0.33 -3.27 14.21
C ALA A 234 -1.52 -4.26 14.30
N VAL A 235 -1.32 -5.44 14.91
CA VAL A 235 -2.40 -6.41 15.16
C VAL A 235 -3.43 -5.86 16.15
N GLN A 236 -2.99 -5.16 17.21
CA GLN A 236 -3.86 -4.54 18.20
C GLN A 236 -4.71 -3.42 17.57
N LEU A 237 -4.11 -2.54 16.77
CA LEU A 237 -4.84 -1.48 16.06
C LEU A 237 -5.93 -2.07 15.16
N VAL A 238 -5.58 -3.04 14.32
CA VAL A 238 -6.55 -3.69 13.44
C VAL A 238 -7.60 -4.46 14.25
N GLY A 239 -7.20 -5.13 15.32
CA GLY A 239 -8.10 -5.82 16.24
C GLY A 239 -9.13 -4.89 16.88
N ALA A 240 -8.70 -3.70 17.33
CA ALA A 240 -9.57 -2.68 17.92
C ALA A 240 -10.66 -2.23 16.95
N THR A 241 -10.39 -2.17 15.63
CA THR A 241 -11.44 -1.85 14.64
C THR A 241 -12.56 -2.90 14.59
N ARG A 242 -12.28 -4.16 14.94
CA ARG A 242 -13.28 -5.24 14.92
C ARG A 242 -14.16 -5.29 16.17
N SER A 243 -13.71 -4.68 17.26
CA SER A 243 -14.45 -4.59 18.53
C SER A 243 -15.03 -3.21 18.81
N HIS A 244 -14.80 -2.22 17.94
CA HIS A 244 -15.24 -0.85 18.14
C HIS A 244 -16.77 -0.73 17.97
N ALA A 245 -17.47 -0.15 18.95
CA ALA A 245 -18.94 -0.07 19.00
C ALA A 245 -19.59 0.61 17.78
N ASP A 246 -18.95 1.65 17.25
CA ASP A 246 -19.45 2.37 16.08
C ASP A 246 -19.15 1.71 14.72
N LEU A 247 -18.53 0.54 14.69
CA LEU A 247 -18.24 -0.19 13.46
C LEU A 247 -19.08 -1.47 13.37
N ARG A 248 -19.85 -1.58 12.29
CA ARG A 248 -20.54 -2.82 11.92
C ARG A 248 -19.57 -3.82 11.29
N LEU A 249 -18.54 -3.32 10.60
CA LEU A 249 -17.46 -4.11 10.02
C LEU A 249 -16.12 -3.43 10.29
N GLY A 250 -15.22 -4.16 10.95
CA GLY A 250 -13.83 -3.77 11.16
C GLY A 250 -12.91 -4.23 10.03
N ALA A 251 -11.63 -3.86 10.11
CA ALA A 251 -10.65 -4.21 9.10
C ALA A 251 -10.27 -5.71 9.11
N SER A 252 -10.03 -6.24 7.91
CA SER A 252 -9.63 -7.64 7.69
C SER A 252 -8.17 -7.90 8.10
N PRO A 253 -7.72 -9.16 8.21
CA PRO A 253 -6.30 -9.49 8.38
C PRO A 253 -5.40 -8.96 7.26
N ARG A 254 -5.92 -8.79 6.04
CA ARG A 254 -5.20 -8.18 4.92
C ARG A 254 -4.78 -6.75 5.23
N ALA A 255 -5.61 -6.00 5.95
CA ALA A 255 -5.28 -4.66 6.40
C ALA A 255 -4.03 -4.63 7.27
N THR A 256 -3.81 -5.63 8.13
CA THR A 256 -2.58 -5.75 8.93
C THR A 256 -1.35 -5.96 8.04
N LEU A 257 -1.45 -6.83 7.03
CA LEU A 257 -0.37 -7.08 6.08
C LEU A 257 -0.03 -5.81 5.28
N HIS A 258 -1.05 -5.14 4.75
CA HIS A 258 -0.91 -3.88 4.03
C HIS A 258 -0.28 -2.78 4.88
N LEU A 259 -0.73 -2.64 6.13
CA LEU A 259 -0.20 -1.64 7.04
C LEU A 259 1.28 -1.87 7.37
N LEU A 260 1.69 -3.13 7.61
CA LEU A 260 3.09 -3.44 7.87
C LEU A 260 3.97 -3.28 6.62
N ARG A 261 3.51 -3.69 5.43
CA ARG A 261 4.26 -3.49 4.18
C ARG A 261 4.46 -2.00 3.88
N ALA A 262 3.40 -1.20 4.02
CA ALA A 262 3.48 0.24 3.82
C ALA A 262 4.36 0.93 4.88
N ALA A 263 4.33 0.47 6.13
CA ALA A 263 5.22 0.99 7.19
C ALA A 263 6.70 0.68 6.88
N LYS A 264 7.01 -0.51 6.32
CA LYS A 264 8.36 -0.84 5.85
C LYS A 264 8.82 0.07 4.72
N ALA A 265 7.95 0.32 3.74
CA ALA A 265 8.25 1.27 2.66
C ALA A 265 8.49 2.69 3.22
N THR A 266 7.68 3.14 4.17
CA THR A 266 7.84 4.46 4.82
C THR A 266 9.16 4.57 5.57
N ALA A 267 9.55 3.54 6.31
CA ALA A 267 10.82 3.49 7.02
C ALA A 267 12.01 3.56 6.03
N ALA A 268 11.98 2.76 4.96
CA ALA A 268 13.01 2.78 3.92
C ALA A 268 13.12 4.14 3.22
N LEU A 269 12.00 4.75 2.86
CA LEU A 269 11.94 6.09 2.28
C LEU A 269 12.50 7.16 3.23
N SER A 270 12.43 6.91 4.54
CA SER A 270 13.04 7.74 5.58
C SER A 270 14.52 7.42 5.84
N GLY A 271 15.13 6.53 5.06
CA GLY A 271 16.52 6.09 5.25
C GLY A 271 16.75 5.18 6.46
N ARG A 272 15.70 4.53 6.96
CA ARG A 272 15.76 3.60 8.09
C ARG A 272 15.58 2.15 7.63
N ASP A 273 16.42 1.27 8.14
CA ASP A 273 16.35 -0.18 7.96
C ASP A 273 15.45 -0.88 8.99
N TYR A 274 14.73 -0.11 9.81
CA TYR A 274 13.76 -0.60 10.79
C TYR A 274 12.50 0.26 10.87
N CYS A 275 11.36 -0.37 11.13
CA CYS A 275 10.08 0.31 11.36
C CYS A 275 9.94 0.79 12.80
N LEU A 276 9.37 1.99 12.94
CA LEU A 276 8.88 2.57 14.20
C LEU A 276 7.35 2.45 14.28
N PRO A 277 6.76 2.52 15.48
CA PRO A 277 5.30 2.63 15.64
C PRO A 277 4.70 3.82 14.88
N ASP A 278 5.44 4.94 14.78
CA ASP A 278 5.00 6.15 14.07
C ASP A 278 4.78 5.89 12.57
N ASP A 279 5.56 4.98 11.96
CA ASP A 279 5.36 4.57 10.55
C ASP A 279 3.99 3.90 10.36
N VAL A 280 3.57 3.11 11.36
CA VAL A 280 2.26 2.45 11.38
C VAL A 280 1.15 3.47 11.61
N GLN A 281 1.34 4.38 12.57
CA GLN A 281 0.35 5.42 12.90
C GLN A 281 0.09 6.37 11.74
N GLY A 282 1.15 6.84 11.07
CA GLY A 282 1.05 7.78 9.95
C GLY A 282 0.27 7.23 8.76
N LEU A 283 0.21 5.91 8.61
CA LEU A 283 -0.51 5.22 7.53
C LEU A 283 -1.88 4.70 7.92
N ALA A 284 -2.20 4.65 9.21
CA ALA A 284 -3.39 3.97 9.71
C ALA A 284 -4.68 4.51 9.11
N VAL A 285 -4.84 5.83 8.93
CA VAL A 285 -6.05 6.39 8.30
C VAL A 285 -6.13 6.00 6.82
N ALA A 286 -5.06 6.23 6.05
CA ALA A 286 -5.03 5.95 4.61
C ALA A 286 -5.22 4.45 4.31
N VAL A 287 -4.76 3.57 5.20
CA VAL A 287 -4.84 2.12 5.03
C VAL A 287 -6.14 1.58 5.64
N LEU A 288 -6.58 2.00 6.81
CA LEU A 288 -7.70 1.33 7.50
C LEU A 288 -9.06 1.91 7.12
N ALA A 289 -9.20 3.23 6.97
CA ALA A 289 -10.51 3.89 6.97
C ALA A 289 -11.46 3.40 5.87
N HIS A 290 -10.96 3.13 4.65
CA HIS A 290 -11.79 2.67 3.53
C HIS A 290 -12.29 1.22 3.67
N ARG A 291 -11.81 0.49 4.67
CA ARG A 291 -12.21 -0.89 4.97
C ARG A 291 -13.28 -0.99 6.05
N LEU A 292 -13.56 0.11 6.75
CA LEU A 292 -14.46 0.13 7.89
C LEU A 292 -15.86 0.51 7.44
N LEU A 293 -16.87 -0.17 7.99
CA LEU A 293 -18.27 0.20 7.81
C LEU A 293 -18.84 0.69 9.13
N PRO A 294 -19.10 2.00 9.27
CA PRO A 294 -19.78 2.53 10.44
C PRO A 294 -21.18 1.92 10.63
N THR A 295 -21.65 1.86 11.87
CA THR A 295 -23.03 1.50 12.19
C THR A 295 -24.00 2.60 11.74
N ALA A 296 -25.29 2.28 11.60
CA ALA A 296 -26.31 3.28 11.27
C ALA A 296 -26.35 4.41 12.31
N GLN A 297 -26.16 4.09 13.59
CA GLN A 297 -26.11 5.10 14.66
C GLN A 297 -24.90 6.03 14.51
N ALA A 298 -23.72 5.49 14.20
CA ALA A 298 -22.52 6.28 13.95
C ALA A 298 -22.72 7.21 12.74
N GLN A 299 -23.37 6.72 11.68
CA GLN A 299 -23.71 7.53 10.51
C GLN A 299 -24.68 8.68 10.85
N LEU A 300 -25.72 8.42 11.64
CA LEU A 300 -26.65 9.46 12.12
C LEU A 300 -25.92 10.54 12.94
N ASN A 301 -24.94 10.12 13.74
CA ASN A 301 -24.08 11.00 14.52
C ASN A 301 -22.97 11.67 13.68
N ARG A 302 -22.97 11.46 12.36
CA ARG A 302 -21.96 11.97 11.40
C ARG A 302 -20.52 11.57 11.75
N ARG A 303 -20.35 10.41 12.39
CA ARG A 303 -19.04 9.88 12.72
C ARG A 303 -18.45 9.17 11.50
N THR A 304 -17.28 9.60 11.05
CA THR A 304 -16.62 9.03 9.87
C THR A 304 -15.67 7.90 10.25
N ALA A 305 -15.35 7.01 9.31
CA ALA A 305 -14.39 5.93 9.53
C ALA A 305 -13.00 6.45 9.92
N GLU A 306 -12.57 7.58 9.34
CA GLU A 306 -11.32 8.26 9.66
C GLU A 306 -11.29 8.72 11.12
N GLN A 307 -12.38 9.30 11.62
CA GLN A 307 -12.50 9.70 13.03
C GLN A 307 -12.40 8.48 13.96
N VAL A 308 -13.04 7.36 13.59
CA VAL A 308 -12.93 6.11 14.37
C VAL A 308 -11.49 5.61 14.42
N VAL A 309 -10.76 5.64 13.29
CA VAL A 309 -9.35 5.23 13.25
C VAL A 309 -8.48 6.15 14.12
N LEU A 310 -8.69 7.46 14.05
CA LEU A 310 -7.96 8.42 14.89
C LEU A 310 -8.20 8.19 16.38
N GLU A 311 -9.44 7.87 16.77
CA GLU A 311 -9.74 7.51 18.16
C GLU A 311 -9.05 6.21 18.59
N ILE A 312 -9.08 5.17 17.75
CA ILE A 312 -8.39 3.91 18.02
C ILE A 312 -6.88 4.14 18.20
N LEU A 313 -6.27 4.99 17.39
CA LEU A 313 -4.85 5.36 17.51
C LEU A 313 -4.53 6.03 18.85
N GLN A 314 -5.41 6.91 19.33
CA GLN A 314 -5.24 7.59 20.62
C GLN A 314 -5.40 6.64 21.81
N GLN A 315 -6.27 5.64 21.69
CA GLN A 315 -6.57 4.70 22.78
C GLN A 315 -5.60 3.50 22.83
N THR A 316 -4.98 3.14 21.71
CA THR A 316 -4.10 1.96 21.63
C THR A 316 -2.70 2.31 22.16
N PRO A 317 -2.21 1.66 23.22
CA PRO A 317 -0.90 1.96 23.78
C PRO A 317 0.23 1.72 22.79
N VAL A 318 1.08 2.74 22.59
CA VAL A 318 2.29 2.62 21.77
C VAL A 318 3.33 1.78 22.52
N PRO A 319 3.96 0.78 21.88
CA PRO A 319 4.97 -0.02 22.54
C PRO A 319 6.20 0.84 22.91
N THR A 320 6.59 0.82 24.18
CA THR A 320 7.82 1.47 24.66
C THR A 320 9.00 0.50 24.59
N ALA A 321 10.21 1.03 24.35
CA ALA A 321 11.44 0.24 24.25
C ALA A 321 11.76 -0.61 25.51
N ALA A 322 11.13 -0.32 26.65
CA ALA A 322 11.31 -1.02 27.91
C ALA A 322 10.52 -2.34 28.07
N GLY A 323 9.67 -2.71 27.10
CA GLY A 323 8.83 -3.92 27.17
C GLY A 323 9.50 -5.23 26.76
N GLY A 324 10.79 -5.22 26.43
CA GLY A 324 11.56 -6.40 26.04
C GLY A 324 12.17 -7.14 27.22
N ALA A 325 11.52 -8.23 27.64
CA ALA A 325 12.01 -9.31 28.52
C ALA A 325 12.12 -9.01 30.04
N SER A 326 11.02 -9.23 30.77
CA SER A 326 11.13 -9.97 32.03
C SER A 326 11.10 -11.46 31.69
N VAL A 327 12.29 -12.06 31.54
CA VAL A 327 12.40 -13.52 31.58
C VAL A 327 11.94 -13.95 32.98
N PRO A 328 10.88 -14.77 33.15
CA PRO A 328 10.56 -15.29 34.46
C PRO A 328 11.75 -16.15 34.90
N ALA A 329 12.36 -15.78 36.03
CA ALA A 329 13.42 -16.58 36.64
C ALA A 329 12.92 -18.04 36.79
N PRO A 330 13.75 -19.04 36.45
CA PRO A 330 13.33 -20.43 36.55
C PRO A 330 12.96 -20.74 38.01
N PRO A 331 11.92 -21.58 38.26
CA PRO A 331 11.49 -21.88 39.60
C PRO A 331 12.64 -22.52 40.38
N HIS A 332 12.92 -21.97 41.55
CA HIS A 332 13.82 -22.55 42.55
C HIS A 332 13.42 -24.01 42.79
N ARG A 333 14.27 -24.95 42.41
CA ARG A 333 14.12 -26.36 42.83
C ARG A 333 14.53 -26.46 44.30
N PRO A 334 13.66 -26.94 45.21
CA PRO A 334 14.09 -27.31 46.55
C PRO A 334 14.68 -28.73 46.52
N GLY A 335 15.87 -28.88 47.11
CA GLY A 335 16.35 -30.17 47.62
C GLY A 335 17.51 -30.83 46.86
N ALA A 336 18.70 -30.70 47.41
CA ALA A 336 19.68 -31.79 47.47
C ALA A 336 20.26 -31.84 48.89
N PRO A 337 20.59 -33.03 49.44
CA PRO A 337 20.67 -33.23 50.88
C PRO A 337 22.00 -32.74 51.47
N TYR A 338 21.93 -32.35 52.75
CA TYR A 338 23.07 -32.14 53.63
C TYR A 338 23.96 -33.39 53.69
N ASP A 339 25.21 -33.26 53.29
CA ASP A 339 26.27 -34.21 53.61
C ASP A 339 26.77 -33.93 55.03
N THR A 340 26.24 -34.70 56.00
CA THR A 340 26.79 -34.77 57.35
C THR A 340 27.59 -36.06 57.48
N ARG A 341 28.92 -35.96 57.36
CA ARG A 341 29.91 -36.79 58.08
C ARG A 341 31.33 -36.33 57.75
N GLN A 342 31.97 -35.64 58.68
CA GLN A 342 33.21 -36.10 59.35
C GLN A 342 33.67 -35.08 60.39
N GLN A 343 33.81 -35.57 61.62
CA GLN A 343 34.29 -34.85 62.81
C GLN A 343 35.80 -34.54 62.71
N PRO A 344 36.30 -33.52 63.42
CA PRO A 344 37.72 -33.31 63.65
C PRO A 344 38.16 -34.00 64.95
N GLY A 345 39.33 -34.66 64.96
CA GLY A 345 39.85 -35.24 66.19
C GLY A 345 41.23 -35.90 66.14
N VAL A 346 42.26 -35.09 66.44
CA VAL A 346 43.46 -35.44 67.24
C VAL A 346 44.68 -36.10 66.57
N ARG A 347 45.80 -35.37 66.69
CA ARG A 347 47.24 -35.67 66.51
C ARG A 347 47.71 -37.08 66.86
N ARG A 348 48.76 -37.55 66.16
CA ARG A 348 50.04 -37.97 66.78
C ARG A 348 51.20 -38.04 65.77
N LEU A 349 52.32 -37.47 66.22
CA LEU A 349 53.72 -37.50 65.78
C LEU A 349 54.09 -36.78 64.47
#